data_AF-A0A2U8W2G5-F1
#
_entry.id   AF-A0A2U8W2G5-F1
#
_cell.length_a   1.000
_cell.length_b   1.000
_cell.length_c   1.000
_cell.angle_alpha   90.00
_cell.angle_beta   90.00
_cell.angle_gamma   90.00
#
_symmetry.space_group_name_H-M   'P 1'
#
loop_
_entity.id
_entity.type
_entity.pdbx_description
1 polymer ?
#
loop_
_entity_poly.entity_id
_entity_poly.type
_entity_poly.pdbx_seq_one_letter_code
_entity_poly.pdbx_strand_id
1 'polypeptide(L)'
;MSLSQRKLKIALNPKLVDKNTTKKKSLFAEGWYNAEVSVDEFTAATTQHGWAYCAQLHGRRKGENFQACNIASVDVDHGPTIEEALASPLIQQHALLIYTTARHKPEAHRFRVVYLLPETITCPKRMRKLNRGLTRSLGGDMAATDAARISFGNSKAQVHHIGGELSPALLRELIADAALPDNTDLTMKEIVSRRSAITLARNQVLRAADGRQLLLCEVQQKTAVHCPVHPDENPSAVTLQSGRGVWGVYCSTCRKTYWPADQRQPECDPEAFVRAAQEVANAGNAAQIELCDWPYQSVVDREAITGCRVHIVSGQAAPPELLPGITLVRSGKGTSKTEALKRLGAGANSVLLFGHRRTLIRGSCRRLNLTCYLDLNKKAAKAGSKQAADTASLESFFWREEDVG
;
A
#
# COMPACT_ATOMS: atom_id res chain seq x y z
N MET A 1 1.58 -3.84 -25.97
CA MET A 1 2.03 -5.26 -25.86
C MET A 1 0.99 -6.00 -25.06
N SER A 2 0.55 -7.18 -25.50
CA SER A 2 -0.33 -8.03 -24.70
C SER A 2 0.42 -8.54 -23.46
N LEU A 3 -0.31 -8.82 -22.37
CA LEU A 3 0.24 -9.47 -21.17
C LEU A 3 1.01 -10.75 -21.51
N SER A 4 0.54 -11.49 -22.52
CA SER A 4 1.19 -12.72 -23.01
C SER A 4 2.61 -12.49 -23.57
N GLN A 5 2.90 -11.31 -24.14
CA GLN A 5 4.21 -11.01 -24.75
C GLN A 5 5.23 -10.43 -23.76
N ARG A 6 4.82 -10.11 -22.53
CA ARG A 6 5.72 -9.55 -21.53
C ARG A 6 6.80 -10.58 -21.15
N LYS A 7 8.07 -10.18 -21.29
CA LYS A 7 9.20 -11.02 -20.90
C LYS A 7 9.43 -10.97 -19.39
N LEU A 8 9.34 -12.12 -18.76
CA LEU A 8 9.50 -12.39 -17.33
C LEU A 8 10.94 -12.81 -17.05
N LYS A 9 11.64 -12.04 -16.22
CA LYS A 9 12.94 -12.44 -15.67
C LYS A 9 12.72 -13.44 -14.54
N ILE A 10 13.09 -14.70 -14.78
CA ILE A 10 13.06 -15.80 -13.81
C ILE A 10 14.24 -16.73 -14.05
N ALA A 11 14.52 -17.65 -13.12
CA ALA A 11 15.38 -18.80 -13.36
C ALA A 11 14.55 -20.09 -13.42
N LEU A 12 14.92 -20.99 -14.33
CA LEU A 12 14.28 -22.29 -14.52
C LEU A 12 15.27 -23.42 -14.25
N ASN A 13 14.76 -24.59 -13.85
CA ASN A 13 15.54 -25.80 -13.68
C ASN A 13 14.83 -27.01 -14.34
N PRO A 14 15.19 -27.38 -15.58
CA PRO A 14 14.54 -28.45 -16.35
C PRO A 14 14.80 -29.84 -15.78
N LYS A 15 15.80 -29.98 -14.91
CA LYS A 15 16.14 -31.25 -14.24
C LYS A 15 15.37 -31.42 -12.93
N LEU A 16 14.83 -30.34 -12.37
CA LEU A 16 14.06 -30.35 -11.14
C LEU A 16 12.56 -30.38 -11.45
N VAL A 17 12.08 -31.58 -11.82
CA VAL A 17 10.70 -31.83 -12.26
C VAL A 17 9.85 -32.41 -11.13
N ASP A 18 8.59 -31.98 -11.01
CA ASP A 18 7.55 -32.55 -10.14
C ASP A 18 8.03 -32.89 -8.71
N LYS A 19 8.62 -31.90 -8.03
CA LYS A 19 9.15 -32.01 -6.64
C LYS A 19 10.46 -32.80 -6.48
N ASN A 20 11.20 -33.04 -7.58
CA ASN A 20 12.48 -33.78 -7.65
C ASN A 20 12.33 -35.30 -7.85
N THR A 21 11.74 -35.68 -8.97
CA THR A 21 11.65 -37.09 -9.43
C THR A 21 13.01 -37.80 -9.47
N THR A 22 14.09 -37.09 -9.76
CA THR A 22 15.46 -37.65 -9.82
C THR A 22 16.07 -37.95 -8.45
N LYS A 23 15.47 -37.47 -7.35
CA LYS A 23 15.96 -37.56 -5.97
C LYS A 23 17.35 -36.93 -5.75
N LYS A 24 17.90 -36.18 -6.72
CA LYS A 24 19.20 -35.51 -6.60
C LYS A 24 19.05 -34.21 -5.81
N LYS A 25 19.54 -34.19 -4.57
CA LYS A 25 19.42 -33.01 -3.69
C LYS A 25 20.20 -31.79 -4.20
N SER A 26 21.27 -31.98 -4.98
CA SER A 26 22.07 -30.89 -5.56
C SER A 26 21.25 -29.94 -6.44
N LEU A 27 20.19 -30.44 -7.08
CA LEU A 27 19.29 -29.65 -7.93
C LEU A 27 18.55 -28.54 -7.17
N PHE A 28 18.45 -28.64 -5.84
CA PHE A 28 17.91 -27.54 -5.03
C PHE A 28 18.84 -26.32 -4.96
N ALA A 29 20.06 -26.44 -5.44
CA ALA A 29 21.04 -25.35 -5.46
C ALA A 29 21.65 -25.11 -6.84
N GLU A 30 21.73 -26.14 -7.69
CA GLU A 30 22.38 -26.15 -9.01
C GLU A 30 21.42 -26.49 -10.16
N GLY A 31 21.86 -26.27 -11.40
CA GLY A 31 21.06 -26.54 -12.60
C GLY A 31 20.06 -25.45 -12.95
N TRP A 32 20.17 -24.29 -12.30
CA TRP A 32 19.37 -23.09 -12.57
C TRP A 32 20.00 -22.31 -13.72
N TYR A 33 19.17 -21.90 -14.68
CA TYR A 33 19.57 -20.95 -15.71
C TYR A 33 18.60 -19.77 -15.72
N ASN A 34 19.14 -18.56 -15.86
CA ASN A 34 18.35 -17.35 -15.99
C ASN A 34 17.72 -17.30 -17.38
N ALA A 35 16.42 -17.01 -17.43
CA ALA A 35 15.65 -16.92 -18.66
C ALA A 35 14.81 -15.64 -18.67
N GLU A 36 14.49 -15.18 -19.88
CA GLU A 36 13.49 -14.15 -20.13
C GLU A 36 12.39 -14.76 -20.99
N VAL A 37 11.30 -15.16 -20.34
CA VAL A 37 10.24 -15.96 -20.96
C VAL A 37 8.92 -15.22 -20.98
N SER A 38 8.06 -15.50 -21.95
CA SER A 38 6.70 -15.02 -21.99
C SER A 38 5.86 -15.65 -20.87
N VAL A 39 4.66 -15.12 -20.62
CA VAL A 39 3.72 -15.73 -19.67
C VAL A 39 3.34 -17.16 -20.11
N ASP A 40 3.18 -17.38 -21.42
CA ASP A 40 2.80 -18.68 -21.97
C ASP A 40 3.97 -19.68 -21.86
N GLU A 41 5.19 -19.24 -22.16
CA GLU A 41 6.41 -20.03 -21.99
C GLU A 41 6.62 -20.42 -20.51
N PHE A 42 6.41 -19.48 -19.58
CA PHE A 42 6.45 -19.75 -18.15
C PHE A 42 5.38 -20.78 -17.72
N THR A 43 4.14 -20.60 -18.19
CA THR A 43 3.04 -21.51 -17.86
C THR A 43 3.36 -22.91 -18.37
N ALA A 44 3.71 -23.06 -19.65
CA ALA A 44 4.06 -24.35 -20.24
C ALA A 44 5.24 -25.02 -19.52
N ALA A 45 6.33 -24.28 -19.25
CA ALA A 45 7.47 -24.79 -18.51
C ALA A 45 7.08 -25.37 -17.15
N THR A 46 6.19 -24.69 -16.42
CA THR A 46 5.87 -25.05 -15.04
C THR A 46 4.74 -26.06 -14.90
N THR A 47 3.76 -26.05 -15.80
CA THR A 47 2.54 -26.88 -15.69
C THR A 47 2.45 -28.01 -16.70
N GLN A 48 3.18 -27.95 -17.82
CA GLN A 48 3.23 -29.04 -18.81
C GLN A 48 4.54 -29.83 -18.68
N HIS A 49 5.67 -29.13 -18.50
CA HIS A 49 6.96 -29.79 -18.31
C HIS A 49 7.33 -30.04 -16.85
N GLY A 50 6.59 -29.43 -15.90
CA GLY A 50 6.81 -29.63 -14.46
C GLY A 50 8.10 -29.01 -13.93
N TRP A 51 8.74 -28.09 -14.67
CA TRP A 51 10.00 -27.48 -14.28
C TRP A 51 9.86 -26.60 -13.05
N ALA A 52 10.83 -26.68 -12.14
CA ALA A 52 10.93 -25.74 -11.04
C ALA A 52 11.45 -24.37 -11.50
N TYR A 53 11.05 -23.33 -10.79
CA TYR A 53 11.46 -21.95 -11.04
C TYR A 53 11.80 -21.22 -9.75
N CYS A 54 12.58 -20.15 -9.87
CA CYS A 54 12.80 -19.15 -8.83
C CYS A 54 13.20 -17.80 -9.47
N ALA A 55 13.67 -16.85 -8.66
CA ALA A 55 14.25 -15.60 -9.16
C ALA A 55 15.52 -15.86 -10.00
N GLN A 56 15.87 -14.95 -10.90
CA GLN A 56 17.19 -14.95 -11.54
C GLN A 56 18.30 -14.83 -10.49
N LEU A 57 19.46 -15.41 -10.80
CA LEU A 57 20.58 -15.56 -9.88
C LEU A 57 21.91 -15.14 -10.51
N HIS A 58 22.81 -14.56 -9.71
CA HIS A 58 24.21 -14.35 -10.09
C HIS A 58 25.10 -15.59 -9.93
N GLY A 59 24.54 -16.72 -9.50
CA GLY A 59 25.28 -17.95 -9.25
C GLY A 59 24.39 -19.05 -8.66
N ARG A 60 24.96 -19.89 -7.78
CA ARG A 60 24.20 -20.97 -7.10
C ARG A 60 22.97 -20.41 -6.38
N ARG A 61 21.86 -21.16 -6.32
CA ARG A 61 20.62 -20.68 -5.68
C ARG A 61 20.82 -20.44 -4.19
N LYS A 62 20.95 -19.16 -3.83
CA LYS A 62 20.96 -18.61 -2.48
C LYS A 62 20.33 -17.22 -2.53
N GLY A 63 19.70 -16.79 -1.43
CA GLY A 63 19.08 -15.47 -1.36
C GLY A 63 20.06 -14.30 -1.58
N GLU A 64 21.34 -14.48 -1.26
CA GLU A 64 22.44 -13.53 -1.54
C GLU A 64 22.72 -13.36 -3.03
N ASN A 65 22.46 -14.40 -3.82
CA ASN A 65 22.68 -14.39 -5.26
C ASN A 65 21.45 -13.91 -6.04
N PHE A 66 20.40 -13.43 -5.36
CA PHE A 66 19.20 -12.90 -6.00
C PHE A 66 19.56 -11.75 -6.95
N GLN A 67 19.13 -11.84 -8.20
CA GLN A 67 19.37 -10.84 -9.23
C GLN A 67 18.10 -10.07 -9.58
N ALA A 68 17.06 -10.78 -10.03
CA ALA A 68 15.83 -10.17 -10.52
C ALA A 68 14.66 -11.16 -10.51
N CYS A 69 13.43 -10.67 -10.36
CA CYS A 69 12.24 -11.49 -10.56
C CYS A 69 11.04 -10.65 -10.98
N ASN A 70 10.21 -11.20 -11.87
CA ASN A 70 8.96 -10.59 -12.34
C ASN A 70 7.69 -11.27 -11.82
N ILE A 71 7.82 -12.32 -11.02
CA ILE A 71 6.68 -13.03 -10.42
C ILE A 71 6.87 -13.22 -8.92
N ALA A 72 5.75 -13.32 -8.20
CA ALA A 72 5.71 -13.84 -6.84
C ALA A 72 4.78 -15.04 -6.80
N SER A 73 4.99 -15.96 -5.86
CA SER A 73 4.14 -17.13 -5.73
C SER A 73 3.94 -17.53 -4.28
N VAL A 74 2.74 -18.00 -3.96
CA VAL A 74 2.38 -18.45 -2.61
C VAL A 74 1.94 -19.90 -2.66
N ASP A 75 2.54 -20.70 -1.78
CA ASP A 75 2.17 -22.09 -1.54
C ASP A 75 0.96 -22.12 -0.60
N VAL A 76 -0.15 -22.69 -1.06
CA VAL A 76 -1.33 -22.99 -0.26
C VAL A 76 -1.35 -24.50 -0.05
N ASP A 77 -0.80 -24.94 1.09
CA ASP A 77 -0.77 -26.35 1.50
C ASP A 77 -1.90 -26.71 2.49
N HIS A 78 -2.41 -25.70 3.18
CA HIS A 78 -3.50 -25.75 4.16
C HIS A 78 -4.31 -24.46 4.01
N GLY A 79 -5.62 -24.51 4.23
CA GLY A 79 -6.50 -23.35 4.11
C GLY A 79 -7.59 -23.56 3.06
N PRO A 80 -7.89 -22.56 2.21
CA PRO A 80 -9.06 -22.58 1.35
C PRO A 80 -9.00 -23.66 0.28
N THR A 81 -10.18 -24.12 -0.16
CA THR A 81 -10.27 -24.91 -1.40
C THR A 81 -9.88 -24.05 -2.62
N ILE A 82 -9.72 -24.68 -3.79
CA ILE A 82 -9.41 -23.93 -5.01
C ILE A 82 -10.57 -23.00 -5.38
N GLU A 83 -11.80 -23.44 -5.15
CA GLU A 83 -13.03 -22.69 -5.42
C GLU A 83 -13.13 -21.47 -4.49
N GLU A 84 -12.86 -21.65 -3.20
CA GLU A 84 -12.81 -20.54 -2.24
C GLU A 84 -11.71 -19.53 -2.59
N ALA A 85 -10.54 -20.02 -3.02
CA ALA A 85 -9.45 -19.18 -3.49
C ALA A 85 -9.85 -18.40 -4.76
N LEU A 86 -10.50 -19.04 -5.73
CA LEU A 86 -11.02 -18.39 -6.94
C LEU A 86 -12.13 -17.38 -6.65
N ALA A 87 -12.83 -17.49 -5.52
CA ALA A 87 -13.80 -16.51 -5.06
C ALA A 87 -13.18 -15.32 -4.30
N SER A 88 -11.89 -15.39 -3.94
CA SER A 88 -11.20 -14.32 -3.21
C SER A 88 -11.00 -13.09 -4.10
N PRO A 89 -11.39 -11.87 -3.65
CA PRO A 89 -11.15 -10.63 -4.38
C PRO A 89 -9.66 -10.39 -4.68
N LEU A 90 -8.75 -10.82 -3.79
CA LEU A 90 -7.31 -10.72 -4.00
C LEU A 90 -6.87 -11.54 -5.22
N ILE A 91 -7.40 -12.75 -5.37
CA ILE A 91 -7.03 -13.65 -6.46
C ILE A 91 -7.69 -13.20 -7.75
N GLN A 92 -9.00 -12.96 -7.75
CA GLN A 92 -9.74 -12.52 -8.93
C GLN A 92 -9.16 -11.25 -9.57
N GLN A 93 -8.73 -10.29 -8.77
CA GLN A 93 -8.25 -9.00 -9.27
C GLN A 93 -6.77 -9.01 -9.67
N HIS A 94 -5.95 -9.90 -9.08
CA HIS A 94 -4.49 -9.73 -9.14
C HIS A 94 -3.68 -11.01 -9.42
N ALA A 95 -4.26 -12.20 -9.27
CA ALA A 95 -3.52 -13.42 -9.57
C ALA A 95 -3.37 -13.60 -11.08
N LEU A 96 -2.22 -14.09 -11.51
CA LEU A 96 -1.99 -14.51 -12.89
C LEU A 96 -2.66 -15.86 -13.14
N LEU A 97 -2.36 -16.84 -12.29
CA LEU A 97 -2.88 -18.19 -12.40
C LEU A 97 -2.84 -18.92 -11.05
N ILE A 98 -3.63 -19.98 -10.95
CA ILE A 98 -3.52 -21.01 -9.93
C ILE A 98 -3.15 -22.32 -10.60
N TYR A 99 -2.25 -23.10 -9.99
CA TYR A 99 -2.04 -24.48 -10.42
C TYR A 99 -1.82 -25.42 -9.25
N THR A 100 -2.30 -26.64 -9.39
CA THR A 100 -2.17 -27.68 -8.36
C THR A 100 -0.73 -28.18 -8.23
N THR A 101 -0.30 -28.43 -7.00
CA THR A 101 1.03 -29.02 -6.75
C THR A 101 1.01 -30.53 -7.01
N ALA A 102 2.17 -31.15 -7.19
CA ALA A 102 2.28 -32.61 -7.36
C ALA A 102 1.77 -33.45 -6.16
N ARG A 103 1.44 -32.82 -5.02
CA ARG A 103 0.85 -33.48 -3.85
C ARG A 103 -0.63 -33.18 -3.64
N HIS A 104 -1.26 -32.45 -4.57
CA HIS A 104 -2.67 -32.14 -4.51
C HIS A 104 -3.53 -33.40 -4.45
N LYS A 105 -4.57 -33.38 -3.63
CA LYS A 105 -5.66 -34.36 -3.61
C LYS A 105 -7.00 -33.60 -3.51
N PRO A 106 -8.11 -34.14 -4.03
CA PRO A 106 -9.42 -33.51 -3.88
C PRO A 106 -9.82 -33.26 -2.42
N GLU A 107 -9.41 -34.13 -1.50
CA GLU A 107 -9.74 -34.01 -0.07
C GLU A 107 -8.71 -33.16 0.70
N ALA A 108 -7.59 -32.81 0.05
CA ALA A 108 -6.49 -32.05 0.64
C ALA A 108 -5.90 -31.11 -0.42
N HIS A 109 -6.57 -29.97 -0.61
CA HIS A 109 -6.22 -29.00 -1.64
C HIS A 109 -4.82 -28.43 -1.39
N ARG A 110 -3.92 -28.69 -2.35
CA ARG A 110 -2.58 -28.08 -2.39
C ARG A 110 -2.31 -27.44 -3.73
N PHE A 111 -2.17 -26.14 -3.76
CA PHE A 111 -1.98 -25.39 -5.00
C PHE A 111 -1.05 -24.20 -4.78
N ARG A 112 -0.63 -23.59 -5.89
CA ARG A 112 0.17 -22.38 -5.89
C ARG A 112 -0.59 -21.29 -6.61
N VAL A 113 -0.63 -20.11 -5.97
CA VAL A 113 -1.12 -18.88 -6.60
C VAL A 113 0.10 -18.12 -7.12
N VAL A 114 0.10 -17.77 -8.40
CA VAL A 114 1.17 -17.01 -9.03
C VAL A 114 0.67 -15.59 -9.33
N TYR A 115 1.50 -14.60 -9.02
CA TYR A 115 1.23 -13.18 -9.24
C TYR A 115 2.27 -12.61 -10.19
N LEU A 116 1.81 -11.94 -11.24
CA LEU A 116 2.65 -11.10 -12.08
C LEU A 116 2.94 -9.78 -11.36
N LEU A 117 4.20 -9.33 -11.39
CA LEU A 117 4.62 -8.08 -10.74
C LEU A 117 4.60 -6.90 -11.71
N PRO A 118 4.19 -5.69 -11.28
CA PRO A 118 4.16 -4.50 -12.12
C PRO A 118 5.53 -3.96 -12.51
N GLU A 119 6.57 -4.42 -11.84
CA GLU A 119 7.95 -4.06 -12.11
C GLU A 119 8.87 -5.24 -11.80
N THR A 120 10.07 -5.23 -12.38
CA THR A 120 11.12 -6.18 -12.00
C THR A 120 11.65 -5.83 -10.62
N ILE A 121 11.53 -6.77 -9.67
CA ILE A 121 12.15 -6.60 -8.36
C ILE A 121 13.60 -7.08 -8.43
N THR A 122 14.55 -6.18 -8.19
CA THR A 122 16.00 -6.46 -8.13
C THR A 122 16.56 -6.42 -6.70
N CYS A 123 15.74 -6.03 -5.72
CA CYS A 123 16.14 -5.99 -4.32
C CYS A 123 15.61 -7.23 -3.55
N PRO A 124 16.49 -8.11 -3.02
CA PRO A 124 16.05 -9.31 -2.31
C PRO A 124 15.23 -9.00 -1.06
N LYS A 125 15.58 -7.93 -0.32
CA LYS A 125 14.80 -7.50 0.86
C LYS A 125 13.36 -7.11 0.48
N ARG A 126 13.17 -6.48 -0.69
CA ARG A 126 11.86 -6.10 -1.20
C ARG A 126 11.04 -7.34 -1.59
N MET A 127 11.68 -8.31 -2.26
CA MET A 127 11.03 -9.57 -2.60
C MET A 127 10.59 -10.36 -1.36
N ARG A 128 11.44 -10.47 -0.33
CA ARG A 128 11.07 -11.14 0.93
C ARG A 128 9.86 -10.51 1.60
N LYS A 129 9.79 -9.17 1.64
CA LYS A 129 8.64 -8.43 2.19
C LYS A 129 7.37 -8.69 1.38
N LEU A 130 7.47 -8.68 0.05
CA LEU A 130 6.35 -9.01 -0.83
C LEU A 130 5.84 -10.44 -0.58
N ASN A 131 6.72 -11.44 -0.62
CA ASN A 131 6.36 -12.83 -0.37
C ASN A 131 5.69 -12.99 0.99
N ARG A 132 6.27 -12.40 2.05
CA ARG A 132 5.66 -12.41 3.39
C ARG A 132 4.28 -11.75 3.43
N GLY A 133 4.10 -10.61 2.74
CA GLY A 133 2.81 -9.93 2.66
C GLY A 133 1.74 -10.80 1.99
N LEU A 134 2.07 -11.40 0.85
CA LEU A 134 1.15 -12.28 0.12
C LEU A 134 0.82 -13.56 0.90
N THR A 135 1.84 -14.22 1.47
CA THR A 135 1.67 -15.42 2.30
C THR A 135 0.72 -15.13 3.47
N ARG A 136 0.89 -14.00 4.17
CA ARG A 136 -0.02 -13.59 5.25
C ARG A 136 -1.44 -13.34 4.76
N SER A 137 -1.62 -12.75 3.58
CA SER A 137 -2.95 -12.50 3.02
C SER A 137 -3.69 -13.77 2.61
N LEU A 138 -2.98 -14.85 2.26
CA LEU A 138 -3.56 -16.09 1.77
C LEU A 138 -3.50 -17.25 2.78
N GLY A 139 -2.98 -17.03 3.99
CA GLY A 139 -2.79 -18.10 4.99
C GLY A 139 -1.74 -19.14 4.59
N GLY A 140 -0.77 -18.77 3.75
CA GLY A 140 0.27 -19.69 3.27
C GLY A 140 1.39 -19.96 4.29
N ASP A 141 2.32 -20.84 3.92
CA ASP A 141 3.48 -21.18 4.75
C ASP A 141 4.47 -20.00 4.92
N MET A 142 4.57 -19.48 6.15
CA MET A 142 5.46 -18.38 6.51
C MET A 142 6.96 -18.74 6.44
N ALA A 143 7.32 -20.03 6.38
CA ALA A 143 8.70 -20.46 6.13
C ALA A 143 9.13 -20.27 4.65
N ALA A 144 8.19 -19.99 3.74
CA ALA A 144 8.45 -19.87 2.31
C ALA A 144 8.81 -18.44 1.82
N THR A 145 9.23 -17.52 2.71
CA THR A 145 9.40 -16.09 2.36
C THR A 145 10.78 -15.68 1.83
N ASP A 146 11.68 -16.61 1.51
CA ASP A 146 13.00 -16.27 0.95
C ASP A 146 12.90 -15.63 -0.45
N ALA A 147 13.87 -14.78 -0.80
CA ALA A 147 13.88 -14.07 -2.08
C ALA A 147 14.14 -15.00 -3.28
N ALA A 148 14.92 -16.07 -3.07
CA ALA A 148 15.26 -17.07 -4.07
C ALA A 148 14.56 -18.40 -3.78
N ARG A 149 13.36 -18.36 -3.18
CA ARG A 149 12.56 -19.55 -2.87
C ARG A 149 12.27 -20.33 -4.16
N ILE A 150 12.38 -21.66 -4.05
CA ILE A 150 12.01 -22.57 -5.13
C ILE A 150 10.51 -22.73 -5.15
N SER A 151 9.93 -22.58 -6.33
CA SER A 151 8.59 -23.03 -6.67
C SER A 151 8.69 -24.23 -7.59
N PHE A 152 8.07 -25.35 -7.23
CA PHE A 152 8.08 -26.56 -8.04
C PHE A 152 7.00 -26.54 -9.11
N GLY A 153 7.32 -26.94 -10.33
CA GLY A 153 6.30 -27.24 -11.34
C GLY A 153 5.50 -28.51 -11.01
N ASN A 154 4.46 -28.74 -11.80
CA ASN A 154 3.71 -29.99 -11.81
C ASN A 154 3.20 -30.25 -13.24
N SER A 155 3.79 -31.23 -13.93
CA SER A 155 3.46 -31.61 -15.32
C SER A 155 2.01 -32.12 -15.51
N LYS A 156 1.34 -32.46 -14.42
CA LYS A 156 -0.05 -32.94 -14.38
C LYS A 156 -0.97 -31.96 -13.65
N ALA A 157 -0.62 -30.69 -13.61
CA ALA A 157 -1.40 -29.71 -12.87
C ALA A 157 -2.75 -29.46 -13.53
N GLN A 158 -3.81 -29.46 -12.72
CA GLN A 158 -4.97 -28.61 -13.00
C GLN A 158 -4.54 -27.15 -12.89
N VAL A 159 -4.83 -26.36 -13.94
CA VAL A 159 -4.44 -24.95 -14.06
C VAL A 159 -5.70 -24.09 -14.24
N HIS A 160 -5.80 -23.03 -13.47
CA HIS A 160 -6.83 -22.00 -13.61
C HIS A 160 -6.15 -20.70 -14.04
N HIS A 161 -6.46 -20.21 -15.22
CA HIS A 161 -5.95 -18.93 -15.72
C HIS A 161 -6.86 -17.80 -15.26
N ILE A 162 -6.30 -16.83 -14.54
CA ILE A 162 -7.02 -15.62 -14.11
C ILE A 162 -6.63 -14.42 -14.99
N GLY A 163 -5.34 -14.32 -15.34
CA GLY A 163 -4.83 -13.27 -16.23
C GLY A 163 -4.59 -11.91 -15.57
N GLY A 164 -4.64 -11.84 -14.24
CA GLY A 164 -4.42 -10.62 -13.47
C GLY A 164 -2.94 -10.28 -13.25
N GLU A 165 -2.73 -9.07 -12.73
CA GLU A 165 -1.44 -8.52 -12.35
C GLU A 165 -1.55 -7.77 -11.02
N LEU A 166 -0.50 -7.82 -10.19
CA LEU A 166 -0.47 -7.00 -8.99
C LEU A 166 -0.43 -5.52 -9.37
N SER A 167 -1.38 -4.74 -8.86
CA SER A 167 -1.34 -3.30 -9.06
C SER A 167 -0.13 -2.69 -8.32
N PRO A 168 0.46 -1.59 -8.82
CA PRO A 168 1.51 -0.87 -8.10
C PRO A 168 1.08 -0.43 -6.69
N ALA A 169 -0.21 -0.13 -6.51
CA ALA A 169 -0.78 0.21 -5.21
C ALA A 169 -0.75 -0.98 -4.24
N LEU A 170 -1.21 -2.15 -4.69
CA LEU A 170 -1.21 -3.36 -3.86
C LEU A 170 0.22 -3.85 -3.57
N LEU A 171 1.13 -3.78 -4.54
CA LEU A 171 2.55 -4.11 -4.33
C LEU A 171 3.15 -3.27 -3.18
N ARG A 172 2.91 -1.95 -3.20
CA ARG A 172 3.37 -1.04 -2.12
C ARG A 172 2.72 -1.36 -0.78
N GLU A 173 1.43 -1.70 -0.78
CA GLU A 173 0.69 -2.08 0.41
C GLU A 173 1.28 -3.34 1.06
N LEU A 174 1.45 -4.43 0.29
CA LEU A 174 1.99 -5.71 0.75
C LEU A 174 3.40 -5.57 1.34
N ILE A 175 4.26 -4.81 0.66
CA ILE A 175 5.63 -4.55 1.15
C ILE A 175 5.61 -3.73 2.46
N ALA A 176 4.71 -2.77 2.58
CA ALA A 176 4.60 -1.93 3.77
C ALA A 176 4.05 -2.70 4.97
N ASP A 177 3.06 -3.57 4.76
CA ASP A 177 2.46 -4.35 5.85
C ASP A 177 3.42 -5.40 6.41
N ALA A 178 4.25 -6.00 5.56
CA ALA A 178 5.30 -6.91 6.01
C ALA A 178 6.38 -6.24 6.90
N ALA A 179 6.44 -4.90 6.93
CA ALA A 179 7.36 -4.13 7.76
C ALA A 179 6.76 -3.71 9.12
N LEU A 180 5.48 -3.99 9.36
CA LEU A 180 4.84 -3.67 10.65
C LEU A 180 5.15 -4.76 11.68
N PRO A 181 5.52 -4.40 12.92
CA PRO A 181 5.60 -5.37 14.00
C PRO A 181 4.23 -5.98 14.28
N ASP A 182 4.22 -7.28 14.56
CA ASP A 182 3.04 -7.99 15.03
C ASP A 182 2.68 -7.42 16.42
N ASN A 183 1.44 -6.96 16.59
CA ASN A 183 0.94 -6.23 17.76
C ASN A 183 1.57 -4.86 18.07
N THR A 184 0.85 -3.80 17.68
CA THR A 184 0.80 -2.56 18.45
C THR A 184 -0.61 -2.48 19.00
N ASP A 185 -0.75 -2.54 20.32
CA ASP A 185 -1.98 -2.32 21.08
C ASP A 185 -2.46 -0.88 20.89
N LEU A 186 -3.02 -0.61 19.71
CA LEU A 186 -3.76 0.61 19.47
C LEU A 186 -5.21 0.34 19.85
N THR A 187 -5.67 1.05 20.87
CA THR A 187 -7.08 1.05 21.28
C THR A 187 -7.98 1.34 20.06
N MET A 188 -9.16 0.72 20.00
CA MET A 188 -10.11 0.84 18.87
C MET A 188 -10.44 2.28 18.43
N LYS A 189 -10.22 3.28 19.30
CA LYS A 189 -10.43 4.71 19.00
C LYS A 189 -9.31 5.36 18.17
N GLU A 190 -8.14 4.74 18.04
CA GLU A 190 -6.97 5.32 17.37
C GLU A 190 -6.47 4.53 16.15
N ILE A 191 -7.20 3.49 15.74
CA ILE A 191 -6.89 2.76 14.50
C ILE A 191 -7.25 3.65 13.31
N VAL A 192 -6.23 4.32 12.76
CA VAL A 192 -6.31 4.91 11.42
C VAL A 192 -6.38 3.75 10.44
N SER A 193 -7.59 3.26 10.15
CA SER A 193 -7.78 2.18 9.18
C SER A 193 -7.20 2.61 7.83
N ARG A 194 -6.42 1.73 7.21
CA ARG A 194 -5.90 1.97 5.86
C ARG A 194 -6.93 1.45 4.86
N ARG A 195 -7.29 2.27 3.87
CA ARG A 195 -8.03 1.79 2.69
C ARG A 195 -7.12 0.81 1.94
N SER A 196 -7.63 -0.40 1.72
CA SER A 196 -6.97 -1.43 0.93
C SER A 196 -7.01 -1.10 -0.56
N ALA A 197 -5.98 -1.48 -1.31
CA ALA A 197 -5.97 -1.48 -2.77
C ALA A 197 -6.88 -2.58 -3.36
N ILE A 198 -7.13 -3.65 -2.60
CA ILE A 198 -8.11 -4.68 -2.96
C ILE A 198 -9.52 -4.10 -2.80
N THR A 199 -10.31 -4.22 -3.84
CA THR A 199 -11.70 -3.74 -3.88
C THR A 199 -12.70 -4.88 -3.67
N LEU A 200 -13.92 -4.57 -3.24
CA LEU A 200 -15.01 -5.54 -3.19
C LEU A 200 -15.99 -5.31 -4.35
N ALA A 201 -16.72 -6.35 -4.74
CA ALA A 201 -17.92 -6.14 -5.55
C ALA A 201 -19.03 -5.51 -4.68
N ARG A 202 -19.94 -4.72 -5.26
CA ARG A 202 -21.08 -4.17 -4.49
C ARG A 202 -22.00 -5.28 -3.99
N ASN A 203 -22.16 -6.32 -4.78
CA ASN A 203 -22.86 -7.55 -4.47
C ASN A 203 -21.91 -8.64 -3.93
N GLN A 204 -20.78 -8.25 -3.31
CA GLN A 204 -19.88 -9.22 -2.69
C GLN A 204 -20.65 -10.03 -1.65
N VAL A 205 -20.67 -11.35 -1.81
CA VAL A 205 -21.21 -12.26 -0.80
C VAL A 205 -20.26 -12.27 0.40
N LEU A 206 -20.82 -12.01 1.58
CA LEU A 206 -20.17 -12.02 2.88
C LEU A 206 -20.73 -13.20 3.69
N ARG A 207 -19.85 -13.87 4.44
CA ARG A 207 -20.26 -14.86 5.45
C ARG A 207 -20.41 -14.14 6.78
N ALA A 208 -21.63 -14.08 7.31
CA ALA A 208 -21.90 -13.55 8.64
C ALA A 208 -21.35 -14.48 9.73
N ALA A 209 -21.16 -13.94 10.94
CA ALA A 209 -20.69 -14.71 12.11
C ALA A 209 -21.58 -15.90 12.48
N ASP A 210 -22.87 -15.84 12.15
CA ASP A 210 -23.85 -16.90 12.36
C ASP A 210 -23.94 -17.91 11.20
N GLY A 211 -23.05 -17.80 10.21
CA GLY A 211 -22.98 -18.68 9.05
C GLY A 211 -23.87 -18.27 7.87
N ARG A 212 -24.74 -17.27 8.01
CA ARG A 212 -25.56 -16.79 6.88
C ARG A 212 -24.71 -16.14 5.79
N GLN A 213 -25.16 -16.26 4.54
CA GLN A 213 -24.59 -15.51 3.42
C GLN A 213 -25.39 -14.23 3.20
N LEU A 214 -24.71 -13.09 3.16
CA LEU A 214 -25.30 -11.76 3.00
C LEU A 214 -24.63 -11.02 1.85
N LEU A 215 -25.36 -10.22 1.09
CA LEU A 215 -24.77 -9.33 0.10
C LEU A 215 -24.27 -8.04 0.79
N LEU A 216 -23.08 -7.57 0.40
CA LEU A 216 -22.51 -6.33 0.93
C LEU A 216 -23.43 -5.11 0.76
N CYS A 217 -24.25 -5.08 -0.29
CA CYS A 217 -25.20 -3.99 -0.52
C CYS A 217 -26.48 -4.06 0.33
N GLU A 218 -26.77 -5.20 0.96
CA GLU A 218 -28.01 -5.45 1.72
C GLU A 218 -27.76 -5.63 3.22
N VAL A 219 -26.49 -5.64 3.63
CA VAL A 219 -26.10 -5.86 5.02
C VAL A 219 -26.30 -4.61 5.87
N GLN A 220 -26.65 -4.80 7.13
CA GLN A 220 -26.75 -3.72 8.11
C GLN A 220 -25.36 -3.23 8.52
N GLN A 221 -25.29 -2.01 9.05
CA GLN A 221 -24.05 -1.49 9.62
C GLN A 221 -23.69 -2.24 10.91
N LYS A 222 -22.40 -2.44 11.16
CA LYS A 222 -21.88 -3.11 12.36
C LYS A 222 -22.24 -4.59 12.47
N THR A 223 -22.55 -5.24 11.35
CA THR A 223 -22.72 -6.70 11.29
C THR A 223 -21.35 -7.37 11.30
N ALA A 224 -21.15 -8.32 12.21
CA ALA A 224 -19.95 -9.14 12.28
C ALA A 224 -19.93 -10.17 11.14
N VAL A 225 -18.84 -10.20 10.38
CA VAL A 225 -18.65 -11.03 9.20
C VAL A 225 -17.23 -11.61 9.19
N HIS A 226 -17.05 -12.72 8.48
CA HIS A 226 -15.72 -13.21 8.13
C HIS A 226 -15.11 -12.30 7.05
N CYS A 227 -13.80 -12.09 7.12
CA CYS A 227 -13.10 -11.28 6.15
C CYS A 227 -13.17 -11.94 4.76
N PRO A 228 -13.63 -11.21 3.72
CA PRO A 228 -13.72 -11.78 2.38
C PRO A 228 -12.37 -11.89 1.65
N VAL A 229 -11.27 -11.41 2.25
CA VAL A 229 -9.98 -11.25 1.57
C VAL A 229 -8.92 -12.25 2.05
N HIS A 230 -8.91 -12.61 3.33
CA HIS A 230 -8.00 -13.62 3.88
C HIS A 230 -8.79 -14.83 4.39
N PRO A 231 -8.17 -16.01 4.49
CA PRO A 231 -8.81 -17.16 5.13
C PRO A 231 -9.13 -16.84 6.58
N ASP A 232 -10.42 -16.75 6.91
CA ASP A 232 -10.89 -16.24 8.19
C ASP A 232 -11.86 -17.23 8.83
N GLU A 233 -11.35 -18.05 9.75
CA GLU A 233 -12.14 -19.05 10.48
C GLU A 233 -12.97 -18.42 11.60
N ASN A 234 -12.53 -17.29 12.14
CA ASN A 234 -13.23 -16.55 13.20
C ASN A 234 -13.67 -15.20 12.65
N PRO A 235 -14.91 -14.72 12.85
CA PRO A 235 -15.39 -13.48 12.26
C PRO A 235 -14.57 -12.27 12.72
N SER A 236 -13.57 -11.87 11.92
CA SER A 236 -12.61 -10.81 12.27
C SER A 236 -12.98 -9.44 11.69
N ALA A 237 -14.07 -9.38 10.91
CA ALA A 237 -14.48 -8.22 10.16
C ALA A 237 -15.88 -7.72 10.53
N VAL A 238 -16.12 -6.45 10.21
CA VAL A 238 -17.38 -5.76 10.49
C VAL A 238 -17.75 -4.87 9.32
N THR A 239 -19.04 -4.84 9.00
CA THR A 239 -19.60 -3.99 7.95
C THR A 239 -19.71 -2.54 8.42
N LEU A 240 -19.50 -1.61 7.50
CA LEU A 240 -19.58 -0.17 7.78
C LEU A 240 -20.09 0.59 6.55
N GLN A 241 -20.63 1.78 6.80
CA GLN A 241 -21.13 2.67 5.75
C GLN A 241 -20.33 3.97 5.77
N SER A 242 -19.90 4.44 4.61
CA SER A 242 -19.33 5.78 4.47
C SER A 242 -20.39 6.87 4.66
N GLY A 243 -19.97 8.11 4.91
CA GLY A 243 -20.89 9.25 4.96
C GLY A 243 -21.66 9.52 3.64
N ARG A 244 -21.25 8.88 2.53
CA ARG A 244 -21.94 8.93 1.23
C ARG A 244 -22.84 7.71 0.97
N GLY A 245 -23.10 6.88 1.99
CA GLY A 245 -23.96 5.71 1.88
C GLY A 245 -23.32 4.45 1.29
N VAL A 246 -22.06 4.51 0.84
CA VAL A 246 -21.34 3.34 0.28
C VAL A 246 -21.01 2.35 1.40
N TRP A 247 -21.34 1.08 1.21
CA TRP A 247 -21.02 -0.03 2.12
C TRP A 247 -19.58 -0.51 1.95
N GLY A 248 -18.94 -0.93 3.04
CA GLY A 248 -17.60 -1.49 3.06
C GLY A 248 -17.39 -2.45 4.23
N VAL A 249 -16.22 -3.08 4.28
CA VAL A 249 -15.85 -4.05 5.31
C VAL A 249 -14.54 -3.63 5.97
N TYR A 250 -14.52 -3.49 7.28
CA TYR A 250 -13.29 -3.33 8.06
C TYR A 250 -12.90 -4.67 8.67
N CYS A 251 -11.65 -5.09 8.48
CA CYS A 251 -11.12 -6.29 9.10
C CYS A 251 -10.07 -5.91 10.15
N SER A 252 -10.25 -6.40 11.37
CA SER A 252 -9.35 -6.16 12.49
C SER A 252 -8.02 -6.90 12.34
N THR A 253 -8.02 -8.14 11.84
CA THR A 253 -6.83 -8.94 11.54
C THR A 253 -5.98 -8.29 10.45
N CYS A 254 -6.62 -7.87 9.34
CA CYS A 254 -5.91 -7.18 8.25
C CYS A 254 -5.54 -5.73 8.59
N ARG A 255 -6.22 -5.12 9.57
CA ARG A 255 -6.16 -3.69 9.90
C ARG A 255 -6.49 -2.78 8.71
N LYS A 256 -7.43 -3.21 7.88
CA LYS A 256 -7.79 -2.56 6.59
C LYS A 256 -9.28 -2.38 6.44
N THR A 257 -9.65 -1.36 5.69
CA THR A 257 -11.01 -1.19 5.17
C THR A 257 -11.03 -1.48 3.68
N TYR A 258 -11.90 -2.40 3.28
CA TYR A 258 -12.18 -2.78 1.91
C TYR A 258 -13.46 -2.08 1.46
N TRP A 259 -13.35 -1.36 0.35
CA TRP A 259 -14.46 -0.63 -0.25
C TRP A 259 -14.76 -1.20 -1.63
N PRO A 260 -15.99 -1.06 -2.12
CA PRO A 260 -16.29 -1.32 -3.52
C PRO A 260 -15.41 -0.49 -4.46
N ALA A 261 -15.17 -1.01 -5.66
CA ALA A 261 -14.53 -0.23 -6.70
C ALA A 261 -15.35 1.05 -6.95
N ASP A 262 -14.74 2.22 -6.76
CA ASP A 262 -15.36 3.50 -7.05
C ASP A 262 -15.47 3.63 -8.58
N GLN A 263 -16.69 3.69 -9.13
CA GLN A 263 -16.90 4.07 -10.54
C GLN A 263 -16.51 5.54 -10.82
N ARG A 264 -16.11 6.31 -9.80
CA ARG A 264 -15.81 7.74 -9.92
C ARG A 264 -14.62 8.14 -9.04
N GLN A 265 -13.43 7.79 -9.49
CA GLN A 265 -12.37 8.79 -9.48
C GLN A 265 -11.85 8.87 -10.92
N PRO A 266 -11.93 10.03 -11.61
CA PRO A 266 -11.10 10.22 -12.78
C PRO A 266 -9.66 9.91 -12.34
N GLU A 267 -8.91 9.20 -13.19
CA GLU A 267 -7.49 8.98 -12.99
C GLU A 267 -6.87 10.32 -12.57
N CYS A 268 -6.59 10.44 -11.26
CA CYS A 268 -5.94 11.61 -10.75
C CYS A 268 -4.52 11.47 -11.25
N ASP A 269 -4.22 12.15 -12.34
CA ASP A 269 -2.89 12.17 -12.92
C ASP A 269 -1.91 12.57 -11.81
N PRO A 270 -1.06 11.63 -11.36
CA PRO A 270 -0.22 11.83 -10.19
C PRO A 270 0.83 12.93 -10.42
N GLU A 271 1.05 13.33 -11.68
CA GLU A 271 1.97 14.37 -12.09
C GLU A 271 1.27 15.67 -12.51
N ALA A 272 -0.06 15.72 -12.55
CA ALA A 272 -0.78 16.94 -12.95
C ALA A 272 -0.45 18.14 -12.05
N PHE A 273 -0.36 17.91 -10.73
CA PHE A 273 0.08 18.95 -9.80
C PHE A 273 1.52 19.42 -10.08
N VAL A 274 2.42 18.49 -10.41
CA VAL A 274 3.83 18.81 -10.67
C VAL A 274 3.96 19.62 -11.95
N ARG A 275 3.24 19.24 -13.02
CA ARG A 275 3.23 19.98 -14.28
C ARG A 275 2.65 21.38 -14.11
N ALA A 276 1.51 21.51 -13.44
CA ALA A 276 0.91 22.82 -13.13
C ALA A 276 1.87 23.70 -12.32
N ALA A 277 2.56 23.13 -11.33
CA ALA A 277 3.56 23.86 -10.54
C ALA A 277 4.77 24.29 -11.38
N GLN A 278 5.22 23.45 -12.32
CA GLN A 278 6.31 23.79 -13.24
C GLN A 278 5.90 24.88 -14.24
N GLU A 279 4.69 24.84 -14.76
CA GLU A 279 4.13 25.88 -15.63
C GLU A 279 4.11 27.22 -14.91
N VAL A 280 3.62 27.28 -13.66
CA VAL A 280 3.64 28.50 -12.84
C VAL A 280 5.06 28.97 -12.56
N ALA A 281 5.99 28.06 -12.23
CA ALA A 281 7.39 28.41 -11.97
C ALA A 281 8.09 28.98 -13.21
N ASN A 282 7.77 28.46 -14.41
CA ASN A 282 8.39 28.84 -15.67
C ASN A 282 7.75 30.08 -16.30
N ALA A 283 6.48 30.37 -16.00
CA ALA A 283 5.74 31.48 -16.60
C ALA A 283 6.25 32.86 -16.18
N GLY A 284 7.09 32.97 -15.15
CA GLY A 284 7.84 34.17 -14.77
C GLY A 284 7.01 35.41 -14.38
N ASN A 285 5.68 35.35 -14.51
CA ASN A 285 4.76 36.46 -14.30
C ASN A 285 3.76 36.10 -13.20
N ALA A 286 3.59 37.05 -12.28
CA ALA A 286 2.48 37.09 -11.34
C ALA A 286 1.18 36.98 -12.15
N ALA A 287 0.53 35.81 -12.10
CA ALA A 287 -0.86 35.72 -12.48
C ALA A 287 -1.60 36.76 -11.62
N GLN A 288 -2.28 37.72 -12.26
CA GLN A 288 -3.22 38.59 -11.56
C GLN A 288 -4.34 37.70 -11.04
N ILE A 289 -4.16 37.19 -9.82
CA ILE A 289 -5.25 36.56 -9.09
C ILE A 289 -6.07 37.73 -8.53
N GLU A 290 -7.25 37.97 -9.10
CA GLU A 290 -8.28 38.77 -8.43
C GLU A 290 -8.69 38.03 -7.15
N LEU A 291 -7.97 38.30 -6.07
CA LEU A 291 -8.29 37.84 -4.72
C LEU A 291 -9.40 38.73 -4.19
N CYS A 292 -10.64 38.34 -4.42
CA CYS A 292 -11.77 38.85 -3.67
C CYS A 292 -11.57 38.54 -2.17
N ASP A 293 -11.54 39.62 -1.39
CA ASP A 293 -11.67 39.66 0.08
C ASP A 293 -10.65 38.87 0.92
N TRP A 294 -9.36 39.24 0.85
CA TRP A 294 -8.35 38.79 1.84
C TRP A 294 -8.00 39.91 2.85
N PRO A 295 -8.01 39.66 4.17
CA PRO A 295 -8.05 40.72 5.18
C PRO A 295 -6.65 41.24 5.61
N TYR A 296 -5.74 41.49 4.67
CA TYR A 296 -4.45 42.15 4.97
C TYR A 296 -4.31 43.43 4.15
N GLN A 297 -4.22 44.56 4.85
CA GLN A 297 -4.13 45.91 4.26
C GLN A 297 -2.68 46.40 4.06
N SER A 298 -1.66 45.64 4.44
CA SER A 298 -0.26 46.04 4.25
C SER A 298 0.23 45.68 2.83
N VAL A 299 0.76 46.68 2.12
CA VAL A 299 1.32 46.55 0.75
C VAL A 299 2.61 45.71 0.76
N VAL A 300 3.31 45.65 1.89
CA VAL A 300 4.57 44.92 2.07
C VAL A 300 4.35 43.40 2.17
N ASP A 301 3.24 42.97 2.79
CA ASP A 301 2.85 41.56 2.82
C ASP A 301 2.32 41.06 1.46
N ARG A 302 1.78 41.98 0.64
CA ARG A 302 1.27 41.68 -0.70
C ARG A 302 2.37 41.28 -1.67
N GLU A 303 3.51 41.97 -1.71
CA GLU A 303 4.61 41.60 -2.63
C GLU A 303 5.29 40.29 -2.23
N ALA A 304 5.39 39.98 -0.94
CA ALA A 304 6.04 38.78 -0.42
C ALA A 304 5.29 37.47 -0.78
N ILE A 305 3.96 37.53 -0.92
CA ILE A 305 3.12 36.37 -1.25
C ILE A 305 2.66 36.39 -2.71
N THR A 306 2.43 37.55 -3.34
CA THR A 306 1.95 37.59 -4.74
C THR A 306 3.08 37.60 -5.79
N GLY A 307 4.32 37.91 -5.41
CA GLY A 307 5.52 37.76 -6.25
C GLY A 307 6.09 36.33 -6.34
N CYS A 308 5.26 35.30 -6.09
CA CYS A 308 5.65 33.90 -5.83
C CYS A 308 6.72 33.34 -6.77
N ARG A 309 7.99 33.32 -6.30
CA ARG A 309 9.01 32.43 -6.85
C ARG A 309 8.71 31.01 -6.37
N VAL A 310 8.31 30.13 -7.28
CA VAL A 310 8.05 28.72 -7.00
C VAL A 310 9.34 27.93 -7.17
N HIS A 311 9.83 27.33 -6.10
CA HIS A 311 11.03 26.49 -6.10
C HIS A 311 10.63 25.01 -5.97
N ILE A 312 11.01 24.17 -6.94
CA ILE A 312 10.70 22.74 -6.92
C ILE A 312 11.97 21.94 -6.60
N VAL A 313 11.94 21.19 -5.50
CA VAL A 313 13.06 20.35 -5.03
C VAL A 313 12.63 18.89 -5.06
N SER A 314 13.37 18.05 -5.78
CA SER A 314 13.10 16.60 -5.87
C SER A 314 14.29 15.77 -5.38
N GLY A 315 14.00 14.63 -4.75
CA GLY A 315 15.04 13.65 -4.37
C GLY A 315 15.75 13.91 -3.04
N GLN A 316 15.43 15.01 -2.36
CA GLN A 316 15.97 15.34 -1.03
C GLN A 316 14.87 15.49 0.01
N ALA A 317 15.22 15.41 1.30
CA ALA A 317 14.27 15.51 2.42
C ALA A 317 13.60 16.89 2.52
N ALA A 318 14.42 17.93 2.34
CA ALA A 318 14.09 19.35 2.29
C ALA A 318 15.30 20.09 1.66
N PRO A 319 15.14 21.32 1.15
CA PRO A 319 16.28 22.13 0.69
C PRO A 319 17.26 22.45 1.82
N PRO A 320 18.49 22.90 1.49
CA PRO A 320 19.44 23.41 2.48
C PRO A 320 18.90 24.63 3.22
N GLU A 321 18.20 25.51 2.53
CA GLU A 321 17.64 26.78 3.03
C GLU A 321 16.29 27.07 2.38
N LEU A 322 15.43 27.85 3.05
CA LEU A 322 14.17 28.32 2.50
C LEU A 322 14.37 29.69 1.85
N LEU A 323 14.04 29.78 0.57
CA LEU A 323 13.98 31.06 -0.14
C LEU A 323 12.60 31.70 0.03
N PRO A 324 12.49 33.04 -0.04
CA PRO A 324 11.19 33.71 -0.06
C PRO A 324 10.27 33.16 -1.15
N GLY A 325 8.99 32.90 -0.82
CA GLY A 325 8.00 32.34 -1.73
C GLY A 325 7.57 30.91 -1.39
N ILE A 326 7.23 30.12 -2.41
CA ILE A 326 6.70 28.76 -2.24
C ILE A 326 7.77 27.74 -2.62
N THR A 327 8.13 26.85 -1.69
CA THR A 327 9.01 25.71 -1.98
C THR A 327 8.23 24.40 -1.97
N LEU A 328 8.19 23.71 -3.11
CA LEU A 328 7.55 22.40 -3.28
C LEU A 328 8.60 21.29 -3.21
N VAL A 329 8.54 20.45 -2.18
CA VAL A 329 9.52 19.37 -1.96
C VAL A 329 8.91 18.00 -2.26
N ARG A 330 9.38 17.36 -3.33
CA ARG A 330 9.05 15.96 -3.67
C ARG A 330 10.06 15.01 -3.02
N SER A 331 9.66 14.43 -1.89
CA SER A 331 10.52 13.54 -1.09
C SER A 331 9.88 12.16 -0.87
N GLY A 332 10.70 11.11 -0.97
CA GLY A 332 10.28 9.72 -0.72
C GLY A 332 9.87 9.46 0.72
N LYS A 333 9.25 8.30 0.99
CA LYS A 333 9.00 7.88 2.39
C LYS A 333 10.32 7.49 3.05
N GLY A 334 10.53 7.89 4.30
CA GLY A 334 11.72 7.53 5.09
C GLY A 334 12.94 8.44 4.89
N THR A 335 12.83 9.55 4.15
CA THR A 335 13.94 10.49 3.91
C THR A 335 14.20 11.45 5.08
N SER A 336 13.90 11.07 6.34
CA SER A 336 14.12 11.94 7.51
C SER A 336 13.51 13.36 7.40
N LYS A 337 12.35 13.50 6.74
CA LYS A 337 11.67 14.80 6.52
C LYS A 337 11.48 15.61 7.79
N THR A 338 11.20 14.94 8.91
CA THR A 338 10.97 15.60 10.21
C THR A 338 12.24 16.26 10.75
N GLU A 339 13.41 15.65 10.60
CA GLU A 339 14.68 16.27 10.99
C GLU A 339 15.04 17.44 10.07
N ALA A 340 14.78 17.28 8.76
CA ALA A 340 15.01 18.35 7.80
C ALA A 340 14.13 19.59 8.08
N LEU A 341 12.85 19.39 8.44
CA LEU A 341 11.95 20.46 8.86
C LEU A 341 12.40 21.13 10.17
N LYS A 342 12.96 20.38 11.11
CA LYS A 342 13.48 20.92 12.37
C LYS A 342 14.63 21.89 12.12
N ARG A 343 15.54 21.54 11.20
CA ARG A 343 16.62 22.42 10.77
C ARG A 343 16.09 23.71 10.14
N LEU A 344 15.13 23.60 9.23
CA LEU A 344 14.58 24.76 8.53
C LEU A 344 13.77 25.68 9.45
N GLY A 345 13.05 25.11 10.43
CA GLY A 345 12.27 25.88 11.39
C GLY A 345 13.10 26.57 12.48
N ALA A 346 14.36 26.17 12.68
CA ALA A 346 15.20 26.72 13.74
C ALA A 346 15.57 28.21 13.55
N GLY A 347 15.51 28.71 12.31
CA GLY A 347 15.78 30.11 11.98
C GLY A 347 14.54 30.98 11.76
N ALA A 348 13.33 30.44 11.96
CA ALA A 348 12.09 31.16 11.68
C ALA A 348 11.48 31.77 12.95
N ASN A 349 11.01 33.03 12.87
CA ASN A 349 10.35 33.73 13.98
C ASN A 349 9.02 33.07 14.35
N SER A 350 8.27 32.58 13.37
CA SER A 350 7.01 31.87 13.55
C SER A 350 6.87 30.77 12.50
N VAL A 351 6.28 29.63 12.89
CA VAL A 351 6.07 28.47 12.02
C VAL A 351 4.67 27.93 12.22
N LEU A 352 3.88 27.89 11.14
CA LEU A 352 2.59 27.22 11.11
C LEU A 352 2.67 25.90 10.35
N LEU A 353 2.38 24.80 11.04
CA LEU A 353 2.38 23.47 10.46
C LEU A 353 0.96 23.02 10.13
N PHE A 354 0.69 22.77 8.84
CA PHE A 354 -0.53 22.11 8.38
C PHE A 354 -0.28 20.64 8.06
N GLY A 355 -1.27 19.78 8.35
CA GLY A 355 -1.17 18.36 8.08
C GLY A 355 -2.54 17.72 7.93
N HIS A 356 -2.68 16.87 6.91
CA HIS A 356 -3.95 16.20 6.60
C HIS A 356 -4.39 15.18 7.67
N ARG A 357 -3.46 14.61 8.45
CA ARG A 357 -3.77 13.60 9.46
C ARG A 357 -3.57 14.14 10.87
N ARG A 358 -4.65 14.19 11.66
CA ARG A 358 -4.66 14.69 13.05
C ARG A 358 -3.71 13.93 13.99
N THR A 359 -3.48 12.63 13.77
CA THR A 359 -2.51 11.84 14.56
C THR A 359 -1.07 12.15 14.18
N LEU A 360 -0.77 12.32 12.88
CA LEU A 360 0.56 12.68 12.43
C LEU A 360 0.94 14.10 12.82
N ILE A 361 0.00 15.06 12.77
CA ILE A 361 0.31 16.46 13.08
C ILE A 361 0.71 16.61 14.56
N ARG A 362 0.03 15.94 15.49
CA ARG A 362 0.44 15.92 16.91
C ARG A 362 1.86 15.36 17.10
N GLY A 363 2.18 14.24 16.45
CA GLY A 363 3.51 13.64 16.51
C GLY A 363 4.59 14.50 15.85
N SER A 364 4.25 15.25 14.80
CA SER A 364 5.17 16.22 14.17
C SER A 364 5.37 17.46 15.03
N CYS A 365 4.31 18.03 15.60
CA CYS A 365 4.38 19.16 16.53
C CYS A 365 5.32 18.85 17.71
N ARG A 366 5.19 17.68 18.35
CA ARG A 366 6.09 17.26 19.44
C ARG A 366 7.56 17.20 19.02
N ARG A 367 7.85 16.70 17.81
CA ARG A 367 9.23 16.56 17.32
C ARG A 367 9.85 17.89 16.87
N LEU A 368 9.01 18.82 16.41
CA LEU A 368 9.40 20.16 15.98
C LEU A 368 9.31 21.19 17.10
N ASN A 369 8.97 20.78 18.32
CA ASN A 369 8.73 21.67 19.46
C ASN A 369 7.68 22.77 19.18
N LEU A 370 6.62 22.42 18.43
CA LEU A 370 5.52 23.32 18.10
C LEU A 370 4.28 23.02 18.96
N THR A 371 3.49 24.05 19.25
CA THR A 371 2.17 23.90 19.88
C THR A 371 1.16 23.38 18.84
N CYS A 372 0.47 22.27 19.15
CA CYS A 372 -0.53 21.72 18.25
C CYS A 372 -1.88 22.44 18.43
N TYR A 373 -2.35 23.13 17.38
CA TYR A 373 -3.63 23.86 17.42
C TYR A 373 -4.85 22.96 17.73
N LEU A 374 -4.77 21.66 17.42
CA LEU A 374 -5.82 20.69 17.73
C LEU A 374 -5.97 20.37 19.23
N ASP A 375 -5.00 20.80 20.04
CA ASP A 375 -5.01 20.60 21.50
C ASP A 375 -5.37 21.88 22.26
N LEU A 376 -5.48 23.03 21.57
CA LEU A 376 -5.88 24.32 22.16
C LEU A 376 -7.31 24.26 22.72
N ASN A 377 -8.25 23.67 21.97
CA ASN A 377 -9.65 23.55 22.40
C ASN A 377 -9.85 22.62 23.61
N LYS A 378 -8.90 21.72 23.88
CA LYS A 378 -9.00 20.79 25.03
C LYS A 378 -8.57 21.42 26.35
N LYS A 379 -7.69 22.44 26.32
CA LYS A 379 -7.28 23.18 27.53
C LYS A 379 -8.41 24.12 28.00
N ALA A 380 -9.14 24.74 27.08
CA ALA A 380 -10.31 25.56 27.40
C ALA A 380 -11.42 24.77 28.10
N ALA A 381 -11.66 23.52 27.72
CA ALA A 381 -12.70 22.67 28.32
C ALA A 381 -12.39 22.15 29.74
N LYS A 382 -11.15 22.31 30.24
CA LYS A 382 -10.73 21.83 31.58
C LYS A 382 -10.68 22.93 32.65
N ALA A 383 -10.69 24.20 32.26
CA ALA A 383 -10.82 25.32 33.17
C ALA A 383 -12.30 25.65 33.30
N GLY A 384 -12.91 25.29 34.43
CA GLY A 384 -14.36 25.41 34.60
C GLY A 384 -14.86 26.84 34.58
N SER A 385 -15.82 27.11 33.71
CA SER A 385 -16.97 27.97 34.00
C SER A 385 -18.12 27.66 33.05
N LYS A 386 -19.34 27.58 33.61
CA LYS A 386 -20.58 27.63 32.85
C LYS A 386 -20.74 29.06 32.34
N GLN A 387 -20.42 29.30 31.08
CA GLN A 387 -21.05 30.38 30.30
C GLN A 387 -20.90 30.07 28.80
N ALA A 388 -21.83 30.62 28.03
CA ALA A 388 -22.23 30.20 26.70
C ALA A 388 -21.07 29.85 25.76
N ALA A 389 -21.32 28.84 24.92
CA ALA A 389 -20.46 28.48 23.80
C ALA A 389 -20.41 29.64 22.80
N ASP A 390 -19.53 30.60 23.07
CA ASP A 390 -19.17 31.61 22.09
C ASP A 390 -18.16 30.99 21.13
N THR A 391 -18.53 31.03 19.86
CA THR A 391 -17.70 30.73 18.70
C THR A 391 -16.55 31.73 18.58
N ALA A 392 -15.62 31.74 19.55
CA ALA A 392 -14.31 32.35 19.37
C ALA A 392 -13.44 31.37 18.59
N SER A 393 -13.63 31.42 17.28
CA SER A 393 -12.89 30.70 16.25
C SER A 393 -11.40 31.14 16.27
N LEU A 394 -10.61 30.56 15.35
CA LEU A 394 -9.20 30.87 15.07
C LEU A 394 -8.85 32.38 15.04
N GLU A 395 -9.82 33.27 14.93
CA GLU A 395 -9.66 34.74 14.99
C GLU A 395 -8.98 35.24 16.27
N SER A 396 -9.27 34.67 17.45
CA SER A 396 -8.66 35.14 18.70
C SER A 396 -7.14 34.91 18.80
N PHE A 397 -6.59 34.05 17.93
CA PHE A 397 -5.15 33.77 17.84
C PHE A 397 -4.43 34.76 16.92
N PHE A 398 -5.15 35.45 16.02
CA PHE A 398 -4.57 36.40 15.06
C PHE A 398 -4.51 37.85 15.55
N TRP A 399 -5.18 38.21 16.66
CA TRP A 399 -5.33 39.60 17.11
C TRP A 399 -4.78 39.89 18.52
N ARG A 400 -3.64 39.30 18.90
CA ARG A 400 -2.91 39.69 20.12
C ARG A 400 -1.58 40.38 19.78
N GLU A 401 -1.66 41.52 19.12
CA GLU A 401 -0.60 42.54 19.15
C GLU A 401 -1.29 43.90 19.19
N GLU A 402 -1.35 44.47 20.40
CA GLU A 402 -1.29 45.90 20.73
C GLU A 402 -1.63 46.00 22.22
N ASP A 403 -0.59 45.92 23.06
CA ASP A 403 -0.54 46.54 24.39
C ASP A 403 0.80 46.18 25.05
N VAL A 404 1.86 46.86 24.59
CA VAL A 404 3.05 47.11 25.41
C VAL A 404 3.47 48.54 25.10
N GLY A 405 3.36 49.42 26.10
CA GLY A 405 3.89 50.78 26.06
C GLY A 405 5.41 50.85 26.14
#